data_AF-A0A9K3KTJ4-F1
#
_entry.id   AF-A0A9K3KTJ4-F1
#
_cell.length_a   1.000
_cell.length_b   1.000
_cell.length_c   1.000
_cell.angle_alpha   90.00
_cell.angle_beta   90.00
_cell.angle_gamma   90.00
#
_symmetry.space_group_name_H-M   'P 1'
#
loop_
_entity.id
_entity.type
_entity.pdbx_description
1 polymer ?
#
loop_
_entity_poly.entity_id
_entity_poly.type
_entity_poly.pdbx_seq_one_letter_code
_entity_poly.pdbx_strand_id
1 'polypeptide(L)'
;MVGIKFKLRPALASLFRSKALFIVLLSSFPFSTALLTPEFLSNIAQSTLRASDGRDLLLPPPGDKITLPHSQHTSFVLVPGALVKPEQYRDLAHAIQQSSEQAVWISIPAVQPVANPLNIGKTVQDAFARLKRFGFPGAKTFVGGHSLGGAFLPEMLDQIPVGQVEGLIHLGCILSRKAESDKRIQQLPHMVLAGELDGLVRASRVAEDYHRYVVRKQQSTGDDPTKAMLEHAVVLVPGMNHFGFVSGEPPFMGEFRDLRGELSHEAAVQQVASSVSEFIDFHRTQKMERATPLLSKMNETIAYIQPILAAMELEGSFHLGKTPCHLCDESDDPVGCCDDCVEGSPWAAMVQRELAPEGIEYGRVSDEFHQSWWINPFHDPPFYHPSIESGSAKTDNLLVNATSTVMTLSTERSMVLNMETVSEPVYEKSDMYLFDAGFFSNAALELRCKFNSRQAILEAAGKNVPFESECGTCSKMNERTIEWALEQVPESVKRRYLERGTKLVAGKDIEHSVGPSWIWSYMDYRRVDDRTMEVDSHIMSTPLDHPVPASGGKLYCKLLSPAKALDWIYTDSLRPATELSTFYHENLASPANFLKYAARETPKRMLEVADPLFLPKTVVRAGLGGLSFASAFSKRR
;
A
#
# COMPACT_ATOMS: atom_id res chain seq x y z
N MET A 1 35.34 10.87 -30.11
CA MET A 1 34.76 11.77 -29.08
C MET A 1 35.52 13.08 -29.12
N VAL A 2 34.93 14.13 -29.70
CA VAL A 2 35.48 15.49 -29.68
C VAL A 2 35.13 16.09 -28.31
N GLY A 3 36.14 16.36 -27.49
CA GLY A 3 35.98 16.86 -26.14
C GLY A 3 35.85 18.38 -26.11
N ILE A 4 34.69 18.89 -25.68
CA ILE A 4 34.51 20.29 -25.29
C ILE A 4 34.71 20.37 -23.78
N LYS A 5 35.79 21.03 -23.34
CA LYS A 5 36.04 21.36 -21.93
C LYS A 5 35.48 22.75 -21.63
N PHE A 6 34.42 22.84 -20.83
CA PHE A 6 34.03 24.10 -20.17
C PHE A 6 34.88 24.30 -18.91
N LYS A 7 35.64 25.41 -18.87
CA LYS A 7 36.23 25.93 -17.63
C LYS A 7 35.16 26.73 -16.88
N LEU A 8 34.50 26.11 -15.89
CA LEU A 8 33.78 26.85 -14.86
C LEU A 8 34.74 27.20 -13.70
N ARG A 9 34.58 28.41 -13.16
CA ARG A 9 35.36 28.91 -12.02
C ARG A 9 35.11 28.03 -10.78
N PRO A 10 36.14 27.75 -9.95
CA PRO A 10 36.04 26.86 -8.78
C PRO A 10 34.96 27.25 -7.75
N ALA A 11 34.64 28.55 -7.63
CA ALA A 11 33.66 29.05 -6.66
C ALA A 11 32.20 28.76 -7.03
N LEU A 12 31.88 28.43 -8.30
CA LEU A 12 30.53 28.09 -8.75
C LEU A 12 30.28 26.57 -8.74
N ALA A 13 31.34 25.75 -8.77
CA ALA A 13 31.21 24.29 -8.83
C ALA A 13 30.76 23.66 -7.48
N SER A 14 31.02 24.30 -6.34
CA SER A 14 30.56 23.80 -5.03
C SER A 14 29.10 24.14 -4.73
N LEU A 15 28.59 25.25 -5.28
CA LEU A 15 27.19 25.66 -5.08
C LEU A 15 26.19 24.87 -5.93
N PHE A 16 26.64 24.28 -7.05
CA PHE A 16 25.77 23.64 -8.05
C PHE A 16 25.60 22.12 -7.87
N ARG A 17 26.47 21.42 -7.13
CA ARG A 17 26.40 19.95 -7.05
C ARG A 17 25.36 19.39 -6.07
N SER A 18 25.06 20.11 -4.98
CA SER A 18 24.04 19.67 -4.01
C SER A 18 22.63 20.13 -4.39
N LYS A 19 22.48 21.37 -4.88
CA LYS A 19 21.17 21.95 -5.25
C LYS A 19 20.52 21.25 -6.45
N ALA A 20 21.29 20.91 -7.48
CA ALA A 20 20.73 20.29 -8.69
C ALA A 20 20.27 18.85 -8.47
N LEU A 21 21.03 18.03 -7.73
CA LEU A 21 20.64 16.64 -7.44
C LEU A 21 19.36 16.57 -6.60
N PHE A 22 19.20 17.52 -5.67
CA PHE A 22 18.02 17.62 -4.84
C PHE A 22 16.79 18.14 -5.59
N ILE A 23 16.96 19.13 -6.49
CA ILE A 23 15.90 19.55 -7.42
C ILE A 23 15.51 18.39 -8.35
N VAL A 24 16.47 17.58 -8.80
CA VAL A 24 16.21 16.39 -9.62
C VAL A 24 15.43 15.34 -8.83
N LEU A 25 15.81 15.02 -7.59
CA LEU A 25 15.07 14.10 -6.73
C LEU A 25 13.66 14.61 -6.42
N LEU A 26 13.49 15.91 -6.12
CA LEU A 26 12.17 16.54 -5.96
C LEU A 26 11.35 16.53 -7.25
N SER A 27 11.99 16.61 -8.42
CA SER A 27 11.29 16.46 -9.71
C SER A 27 10.95 15.00 -10.06
N SER A 28 11.58 14.03 -9.39
CA SER A 28 11.24 12.59 -9.48
C SER A 28 10.07 12.22 -8.58
N PHE A 29 9.83 12.99 -7.51
CA PHE A 29 8.57 12.93 -6.79
C PHE A 29 7.49 13.57 -7.66
N PRO A 30 6.27 13.01 -7.71
CA PRO A 30 5.16 13.60 -8.44
C PRO A 30 4.62 14.81 -7.67
N PHE A 31 5.48 15.80 -7.40
CA PHE A 31 5.02 17.11 -6.97
C PHE A 31 4.53 17.83 -8.22
N SER A 32 3.26 18.19 -8.20
CA SER A 32 2.70 19.14 -9.15
C SER A 32 3.63 20.34 -9.29
N THR A 33 3.83 20.83 -10.51
CA THR A 33 4.51 22.13 -10.71
C THR A 33 3.78 23.25 -9.97
N ALA A 34 2.51 23.07 -9.61
CA ALA A 34 1.73 23.98 -8.77
C ALA A 34 2.20 24.03 -7.30
N LEU A 35 2.84 22.98 -6.78
CA LEU A 35 3.34 22.93 -5.39
C LEU A 35 4.76 23.48 -5.25
N LEU A 36 5.52 23.62 -6.34
CA LEU A 36 6.87 24.17 -6.35
C LEU A 36 6.87 25.71 -6.35
N THR A 37 6.12 26.33 -5.42
CA THR A 37 6.16 27.78 -5.25
C THR A 37 7.57 28.23 -4.81
N PRO A 38 7.98 29.47 -5.11
CA PRO A 38 9.26 30.00 -4.63
C PRO A 38 9.42 29.90 -3.10
N GLU A 39 8.31 30.02 -2.36
CA GLU A 39 8.27 29.87 -0.91
C GLU A 39 8.54 28.42 -0.47
N PHE A 40 7.89 27.44 -1.10
CA PHE A 40 8.15 26.00 -0.87
C PHE A 40 9.63 25.67 -1.10
N LEU A 41 10.20 26.10 -2.23
CA LEU A 41 11.61 25.89 -2.55
C LEU A 41 12.55 26.58 -1.55
N SER A 42 12.20 27.79 -1.09
CA SER A 42 12.95 28.52 -0.06
C SER A 42 12.93 27.78 1.27
N ASN A 43 11.77 27.30 1.71
CA ASN A 43 11.63 26.59 2.99
C ASN A 43 12.41 25.27 3.00
N ILE A 44 12.41 24.55 1.88
CA ILE A 44 13.22 23.35 1.76
C ILE A 44 14.72 23.70 1.73
N ALA A 45 15.14 24.74 1.02
CA ALA A 45 16.54 25.16 0.99
C ALA A 45 17.04 25.58 2.39
N GLN A 46 16.20 26.29 3.16
CA GLN A 46 16.51 26.65 4.55
C GLN A 46 16.59 25.41 5.44
N SER A 47 15.64 24.47 5.32
CA SER A 47 15.67 23.20 6.07
C SER A 47 16.93 22.39 5.77
N THR A 48 17.33 22.35 4.48
CA THR A 48 18.57 21.71 4.01
C THR A 48 19.81 22.34 4.63
N LEU A 49 19.91 23.67 4.62
CA LEU A 49 21.03 24.41 5.21
C LEU A 49 21.10 24.20 6.73
N ARG A 50 19.94 24.22 7.41
CA ARG A 50 19.88 23.93 8.84
C ARG A 50 20.41 22.53 9.08
N ALA A 51 19.94 21.51 8.36
CA ALA A 51 20.33 20.11 8.56
C ALA A 51 21.83 19.84 8.29
N SER A 52 22.45 20.54 7.33
CA SER A 52 23.85 20.29 6.95
C SER A 52 24.91 20.64 8.01
N ASP A 53 24.53 21.41 9.03
CA ASP A 53 25.45 21.83 10.10
C ASP A 53 25.49 20.85 11.30
N GLY A 54 24.75 19.73 11.23
CA GLY A 54 24.74 18.71 12.28
C GLY A 54 26.11 18.07 12.47
N ARG A 55 26.50 17.81 13.72
CA ARG A 55 27.69 17.02 14.03
C ARG A 55 27.27 15.61 14.42
N ASP A 56 28.18 14.66 14.26
CA ASP A 56 27.98 13.33 14.83
C ASP A 56 27.68 13.46 16.33
N LEU A 57 26.62 12.80 16.80
CA LEU A 57 26.31 12.70 18.22
C LEU A 57 26.79 11.35 18.74
N LEU A 58 27.57 11.37 19.81
CA LEU A 58 28.09 10.16 20.45
C LEU A 58 27.82 10.24 21.95
N LEU A 59 27.14 9.23 22.48
CA LEU A 59 26.66 9.18 23.86
C LEU A 59 27.17 7.90 24.52
N PRO A 60 28.03 7.98 25.55
CA PRO A 60 28.35 6.83 26.37
C PRO A 60 27.15 6.46 27.25
N PRO A 61 27.06 5.22 27.75
CA PRO A 61 26.08 4.84 28.76
C PRO A 61 26.16 5.75 30.00
N PRO A 62 25.06 5.89 30.76
CA PRO A 62 25.06 6.53 32.08
C PRO A 62 26.17 5.98 32.99
N GLY A 63 26.69 6.83 33.88
CA GLY A 63 27.90 6.52 34.65
C GLY A 63 27.79 5.31 35.58
N ASP A 64 26.59 4.96 36.02
CA ASP A 64 26.29 3.74 36.78
C ASP A 64 26.32 2.48 35.89
N LYS A 65 26.05 2.61 34.59
CA LYS A 65 26.04 1.51 33.62
C LYS A 65 27.38 1.30 32.92
N ILE A 66 28.26 2.31 32.89
CA ILE A 66 29.57 2.19 32.23
C ILE A 66 30.49 1.16 32.92
N THR A 67 30.24 0.86 34.20
CA THR A 67 31.00 -0.11 35.00
C THR A 67 30.47 -1.55 34.90
N LEU A 68 29.43 -1.79 34.10
CA LEU A 68 28.91 -3.14 33.89
C LEU A 68 29.96 -4.02 33.19
N PRO A 69 29.87 -5.36 33.32
CA PRO A 69 30.75 -6.27 32.60
C PRO A 69 30.67 -6.04 31.08
N HIS A 70 31.78 -6.19 30.35
CA HIS A 70 31.82 -5.98 28.90
C HIS A 70 30.78 -6.79 28.11
N SER A 71 30.33 -7.95 28.62
CA SER A 71 29.25 -8.75 28.01
C SER A 71 27.90 -8.03 27.98
N GLN A 72 27.69 -7.06 28.87
CA GLN A 72 26.50 -6.20 28.95
C GLN A 72 26.67 -4.86 28.21
N HIS A 73 27.81 -4.66 27.54
CA HIS A 73 27.98 -3.50 26.66
C HIS A 73 27.45 -3.84 25.27
N THR A 74 26.52 -3.02 24.81
CA THR A 74 26.01 -3.07 23.43
C THR A 74 26.13 -1.68 22.83
N SER A 75 26.08 -1.60 21.50
CA SER A 75 26.01 -0.30 20.84
C SER A 75 24.80 -0.23 19.91
N PHE A 76 24.33 0.98 19.71
CA PHE A 76 23.23 1.31 18.82
C PHE A 76 23.65 2.47 17.91
N VAL A 77 23.69 2.20 16.60
CA VAL A 77 23.91 3.25 15.60
C VAL A 77 22.56 3.66 15.02
N LEU A 78 22.13 4.90 15.26
CA LEU A 78 20.86 5.42 14.76
C LEU A 78 21.10 6.38 13.60
N VAL A 79 20.66 6.02 12.39
CA VAL A 79 20.76 6.87 11.20
C VAL A 79 19.61 7.87 11.17
N PRO A 80 19.88 9.19 11.15
CA PRO A 80 18.83 10.21 11.13
C PRO A 80 17.90 10.11 9.91
N GLY A 81 16.68 10.62 10.10
CA GLY A 81 15.76 10.89 8.99
C GLY A 81 16.23 12.04 8.10
N ALA A 82 15.61 12.16 6.94
CA ALA A 82 15.90 13.25 6.01
C ALA A 82 15.71 14.60 6.69
N LEU A 83 16.69 15.49 6.54
CA LEU A 83 16.67 16.85 7.11
C LEU A 83 16.58 16.92 8.65
N VAL A 84 16.83 15.82 9.38
CA VAL A 84 16.86 15.81 10.86
C VAL A 84 18.30 15.77 11.36
N LYS A 85 18.63 16.62 12.34
CA LYS A 85 19.97 16.63 12.94
C LYS A 85 20.15 15.52 13.96
N PRO A 86 21.37 14.97 14.11
CA PRO A 86 21.69 14.04 15.19
C PRO A 86 21.31 14.54 16.58
N GLU A 87 21.47 15.84 16.86
CA GLU A 87 21.18 16.42 18.17
C GLU A 87 19.69 16.37 18.56
N GLN A 88 18.78 16.30 17.59
CA GLN A 88 17.34 16.19 17.83
C GLN A 88 16.93 14.80 18.36
N TYR A 89 17.82 13.80 18.29
CA TYR A 89 17.59 12.47 18.85
C TYR A 89 18.17 12.31 20.26
N ARG A 90 18.75 13.37 20.85
CA ARG A 90 19.43 13.29 22.15
C ARG A 90 18.49 12.79 23.25
N ASP A 91 17.27 13.31 23.30
CA ASP A 91 16.31 12.96 24.36
C ASP A 91 15.90 11.48 24.24
N LEU A 92 15.62 11.03 23.02
CA LEU A 92 15.36 9.61 22.73
C LEU A 92 16.55 8.72 23.11
N ALA A 93 17.77 9.11 22.73
CA ALA A 93 18.96 8.33 23.02
C ALA A 93 19.19 8.20 24.54
N HIS A 94 19.02 9.28 25.30
CA HIS A 94 19.11 9.22 26.75
C HIS A 94 18.00 8.36 27.38
N ALA A 95 16.76 8.46 26.88
CA ALA A 95 15.67 7.62 27.35
C ALA A 95 15.93 6.12 27.08
N ILE A 96 16.45 5.75 25.90
CA ILE A 96 16.84 4.36 25.59
C ILE A 96 17.90 3.87 26.59
N GLN A 97 18.94 4.68 26.82
CA GLN A 97 20.01 4.36 27.76
C GLN A 97 19.51 4.19 29.20
N GLN A 98 18.53 4.99 29.61
CA GLN A 98 17.92 4.88 30.95
C GLN A 98 17.08 3.62 31.07
N SER A 99 16.27 3.29 30.06
CA SER A 99 15.33 2.17 30.04
C SER A 99 15.96 0.79 29.84
N SER A 100 17.13 0.70 29.19
CA SER A 100 17.81 -0.58 28.91
C SER A 100 18.59 -1.11 30.12
N GLU A 101 18.58 -2.42 30.34
CA GLU A 101 19.46 -3.07 31.32
C GLU A 101 20.91 -3.18 30.83
N GLN A 102 21.16 -2.95 29.55
CA GLN A 102 22.50 -2.94 28.97
C GLN A 102 23.18 -1.58 29.13
N ALA A 103 24.51 -1.59 29.08
CA ALA A 103 25.31 -0.40 28.86
C ALA A 103 25.27 -0.04 27.37
N VAL A 104 24.23 0.69 26.93
CA VAL A 104 24.02 1.05 25.52
C VAL A 104 24.85 2.28 25.11
N TRP A 105 25.80 2.08 24.21
CA TRP A 105 26.58 3.14 23.57
C TRP A 105 25.88 3.61 22.30
N ILE A 106 25.53 4.88 22.19
CA ILE A 106 24.73 5.39 21.06
C ILE A 106 25.57 6.29 20.17
N SER A 107 25.53 6.05 18.86
CA SER A 107 26.17 6.89 17.84
C SER A 107 25.14 7.28 16.78
N ILE A 108 24.99 8.58 16.55
CA ILE A 108 24.04 9.14 15.60
C ILE A 108 24.86 9.97 14.61
N PRO A 109 25.22 9.40 13.43
CA PRO A 109 26.04 10.11 12.48
C PRO A 109 25.29 11.27 11.85
N ALA A 110 26.00 12.37 11.59
CA ALA A 110 25.52 13.40 10.69
C ALA A 110 25.48 12.83 9.27
N VAL A 111 24.29 12.81 8.67
CA VAL A 111 24.07 12.43 7.27
C VAL A 111 23.88 13.68 6.43
N GLN A 112 24.23 13.60 5.14
CA GLN A 112 23.89 14.68 4.23
C GLN A 112 22.36 14.85 4.19
N PRO A 113 21.85 16.08 3.99
CA PRO A 113 20.42 16.41 4.09
C PRO A 113 19.51 15.47 3.29
N VAL A 114 20.03 14.96 2.18
CA VAL A 114 19.44 13.88 1.41
C VAL A 114 20.37 12.69 1.56
N ALA A 115 19.89 11.68 2.27
CA ALA A 115 20.66 10.46 2.47
C ALA A 115 20.92 9.84 1.08
N ASN A 116 22.16 9.94 0.60
CA ASN A 116 22.57 9.27 -0.62
C ASN A 116 22.81 7.81 -0.25
N PRO A 117 22.04 6.84 -0.79
CA PRO A 117 22.17 5.42 -0.44
C PRO A 117 23.62 4.92 -0.55
N LEU A 118 24.39 5.45 -1.50
CA LEU A 118 25.78 5.08 -1.73
C LEU A 118 26.73 5.46 -0.56
N ASN A 119 26.37 6.44 0.25
CA ASN A 119 27.22 6.94 1.34
C ASN A 119 26.77 6.47 2.73
N ILE A 120 25.56 5.95 2.88
CA ILE A 120 25.01 5.60 4.20
C ILE A 120 25.79 4.43 4.81
N GLY A 121 26.11 3.38 4.04
CA GLY A 121 26.89 2.25 4.54
C GLY A 121 28.26 2.66 5.09
N LYS A 122 29.00 3.50 4.34
CA LYS A 122 30.26 4.09 4.84
C LYS A 122 30.04 4.92 6.12
N THR A 123 28.98 5.72 6.17
CA THR A 123 28.67 6.57 7.32
C THR A 123 28.44 5.74 8.59
N VAL A 124 27.78 4.58 8.46
CA VAL A 124 27.57 3.62 9.56
C VAL A 124 28.88 2.92 9.95
N GLN A 125 29.73 2.55 9.00
CA GLN A 125 31.07 2.01 9.31
C GLN A 125 31.92 3.02 10.10
N ASP A 126 31.89 4.30 9.69
CA ASP A 126 32.59 5.37 10.40
C ASP A 126 32.03 5.55 11.83
N ALA A 127 30.72 5.36 12.01
CA ALA A 127 30.07 5.35 13.32
C ALA A 127 30.59 4.21 14.22
N PHE A 128 30.76 3.01 13.68
CA PHE A 128 31.38 1.90 14.40
C PHE A 128 32.83 2.20 14.80
N ALA A 129 33.62 2.78 13.89
CA ALA A 129 35.00 3.17 14.19
C ALA A 129 35.07 4.25 15.27
N ARG A 130 34.14 5.23 15.26
CA ARG A 130 34.03 6.24 16.33
C ARG A 130 33.68 5.62 17.68
N LEU A 131 32.70 4.73 17.74
CA LEU A 131 32.33 4.02 18.98
C LEU A 131 33.53 3.30 19.59
N LYS A 132 34.30 2.56 18.77
CA LYS A 132 35.53 1.88 19.22
C LYS A 132 36.58 2.86 19.76
N ARG A 133 36.83 3.97 19.06
CA ARG A 133 37.77 5.01 19.53
C ARG A 133 37.32 5.69 20.82
N PHE A 134 36.01 5.75 21.04
CA PHE A 134 35.42 6.36 22.22
C PHE A 134 35.34 5.41 23.43
N GLY A 135 35.82 4.17 23.27
CA GLY A 135 35.96 3.21 24.37
C GLY A 135 34.86 2.15 24.46
N PHE A 136 33.99 2.02 23.44
CA PHE A 136 33.04 0.90 23.37
C PHE A 136 33.82 -0.44 23.37
N PRO A 137 33.66 -1.30 24.39
CA PRO A 137 34.46 -2.52 24.52
C PRO A 137 33.83 -3.73 23.80
N GLY A 138 32.60 -3.57 23.28
CA GLY A 138 31.85 -4.66 22.65
C GLY A 138 32.16 -4.85 21.16
N ALA A 139 31.67 -5.95 20.60
CA ALA A 139 31.82 -6.30 19.18
C ALA A 139 30.52 -6.20 18.37
N LYS A 140 29.37 -6.21 19.05
CA LYS A 140 28.06 -6.30 18.40
C LYS A 140 27.29 -4.98 18.49
N THR A 141 26.55 -4.70 17.43
CA THR A 141 25.87 -3.40 17.26
C THR A 141 24.49 -3.61 16.70
N PHE A 142 23.48 -2.99 17.30
CA PHE A 142 22.19 -2.78 16.65
C PHE A 142 22.31 -1.58 15.72
N VAL A 143 21.72 -1.66 14.53
CA VAL A 143 21.66 -0.52 13.61
C VAL A 143 20.21 -0.17 13.41
N GLY A 144 19.87 1.08 13.61
CA GLY A 144 18.54 1.58 13.34
C GLY A 144 18.57 2.83 12.50
N GLY A 145 17.38 3.26 12.10
CA GLY A 145 17.23 4.45 11.30
C GLY A 145 15.82 5.00 11.45
N HIS A 146 15.73 6.33 11.41
CA HIS A 146 14.45 7.03 11.42
C HIS A 146 14.03 7.41 10.02
N SER A 147 12.75 7.23 9.66
CA SER A 147 12.20 7.70 8.38
C SER A 147 13.05 7.21 7.20
N LEU A 148 13.50 8.11 6.32
CA LEU A 148 14.40 7.79 5.21
C LEU A 148 15.70 7.08 5.65
N GLY A 149 16.23 7.38 6.83
CA GLY A 149 17.44 6.72 7.36
C GLY A 149 17.19 5.23 7.65
N GLY A 150 15.97 4.88 8.08
CA GLY A 150 15.57 3.50 8.33
C GLY A 150 15.17 2.76 7.05
N ALA A 151 14.52 3.45 6.11
CA ALA A 151 14.17 2.90 4.80
C ALA A 151 15.39 2.40 4.00
N PHE A 152 16.58 2.97 4.25
CA PHE A 152 17.84 2.57 3.60
C PHE A 152 18.68 1.54 4.39
N LEU A 153 18.17 1.01 5.51
CA LEU A 153 18.87 -0.04 6.27
C LEU A 153 19.12 -1.30 5.44
N PRO A 154 18.17 -1.79 4.62
CA PRO A 154 18.42 -2.94 3.76
C PRO A 154 19.61 -2.73 2.81
N GLU A 155 19.65 -1.62 2.09
CA GLU A 155 20.68 -1.33 1.09
C GLU A 155 22.06 -1.06 1.71
N MET A 156 22.11 -0.56 2.95
CA MET A 156 23.40 -0.31 3.59
C MET A 156 24.06 -1.59 4.10
N LEU A 157 23.28 -2.64 4.40
CA LEU A 157 23.82 -3.87 4.97
C LEU A 157 24.81 -4.54 4.04
N ASP A 158 24.62 -4.47 2.72
CA ASP A 158 25.57 -4.96 1.71
C ASP A 158 26.99 -4.38 1.89
N GLN A 159 27.08 -3.18 2.45
CA GLN A 159 28.36 -2.51 2.69
C GLN A 159 28.94 -2.85 4.06
N ILE A 160 28.16 -3.36 5.00
CA ILE A 160 28.62 -3.64 6.37
C ILE A 160 29.13 -5.08 6.47
N PRO A 161 30.31 -5.36 7.08
CA PRO A 161 30.77 -6.73 7.30
C PRO A 161 29.75 -7.63 8.00
N VAL A 162 29.66 -8.89 7.57
CA VAL A 162 28.81 -9.91 8.20
C VAL A 162 29.23 -10.12 9.66
N GLY A 163 28.24 -10.27 10.55
CA GLY A 163 28.46 -10.48 11.98
C GLY A 163 28.70 -9.21 12.81
N GLN A 164 28.82 -8.04 12.17
CA GLN A 164 28.96 -6.77 12.89
C GLN A 164 27.62 -6.19 13.38
N VAL A 165 26.53 -6.54 12.69
CA VAL A 165 25.15 -6.12 13.02
C VAL A 165 24.43 -7.27 13.71
N GLU A 166 23.81 -7.00 14.85
CA GLU A 166 23.06 -7.98 15.66
C GLU A 166 21.54 -7.87 15.47
N GLY A 167 21.04 -6.73 15.02
CA GLY A 167 19.63 -6.53 14.71
C GLY A 167 19.38 -5.17 14.07
N LEU A 168 18.20 -5.03 13.46
CA LEU A 168 17.74 -3.81 12.78
C LEU A 168 16.60 -3.14 13.54
N ILE A 169 16.57 -1.81 13.59
CA ILE A 169 15.51 -1.05 14.27
C ILE A 169 15.02 0.08 13.36
N HIS A 170 13.83 -0.08 12.82
CA HIS A 170 13.15 0.83 11.91
C HIS A 170 12.22 1.74 12.72
N LEU A 171 12.51 3.04 12.76
CA LEU A 171 11.74 4.04 13.51
C LEU A 171 10.98 4.95 12.54
N GLY A 172 9.66 4.93 12.54
CA GLY A 172 8.86 5.69 11.59
C GLY A 172 9.19 5.31 10.15
N CYS A 173 9.39 4.03 9.87
CA CYS A 173 9.52 3.43 8.55
C CYS A 173 9.26 1.93 8.65
N ILE A 174 9.02 1.27 7.52
CA ILE A 174 8.83 -0.19 7.44
C ILE A 174 10.08 -0.90 6.90
N LEU A 175 10.10 -2.23 6.97
CA LEU A 175 11.09 -3.01 6.26
C LEU A 175 10.68 -3.12 4.79
N SER A 176 11.56 -2.67 3.88
CA SER A 176 11.24 -2.65 2.45
C SER A 176 10.92 -4.06 1.94
N ARG A 177 9.96 -4.19 1.03
CA ARG A 177 9.59 -5.48 0.40
C ARG A 177 10.78 -6.22 -0.23
N LYS A 178 11.79 -5.49 -0.72
CA LYS A 178 13.03 -6.07 -1.26
C LYS A 178 13.75 -6.97 -0.24
N ALA A 179 13.61 -6.67 1.05
CA ALA A 179 14.23 -7.43 2.12
C ALA A 179 13.66 -8.84 2.27
N GLU A 180 12.48 -9.17 1.73
CA GLU A 180 11.94 -10.54 1.72
C GLU A 180 12.88 -11.52 1.02
N SER A 181 13.52 -11.07 -0.06
CA SER A 181 14.45 -11.87 -0.85
C SER A 181 15.88 -11.89 -0.28
N ASP A 182 16.18 -11.02 0.69
CA ASP A 182 17.52 -10.86 1.25
C ASP A 182 17.73 -11.80 2.44
N LYS A 183 18.43 -12.90 2.21
CA LYS A 183 18.74 -13.90 3.24
C LYS A 183 19.47 -13.34 4.45
N ARG A 184 20.32 -12.32 4.27
CA ARG A 184 21.05 -11.73 5.38
C ARG A 184 20.12 -10.93 6.27
N ILE A 185 19.20 -10.17 5.68
CA ILE A 185 18.20 -9.41 6.44
C ILE A 185 17.25 -10.37 7.17
N GLN A 186 16.78 -11.42 6.49
CA GLN A 186 15.89 -12.42 7.09
C GLN A 186 16.50 -13.17 8.28
N GLN A 187 17.83 -13.20 8.41
CA GLN A 187 18.56 -13.80 9.53
C GLN A 187 18.77 -12.86 10.72
N LEU A 188 18.55 -11.57 10.54
CA LEU A 188 18.68 -10.59 11.62
C LEU A 188 17.32 -10.38 12.28
N PRO A 189 17.25 -10.29 13.61
CA PRO A 189 16.04 -9.79 14.25
C PRO A 189 15.84 -8.32 13.84
N HIS A 190 14.61 -7.95 13.53
CA HIS A 190 14.25 -6.59 13.21
C HIS A 190 13.06 -6.10 14.02
N MET A 191 13.04 -4.80 14.25
CA MET A 191 11.93 -4.11 14.88
C MET A 191 11.42 -3.01 13.94
N VAL A 192 10.12 -2.97 13.71
CA VAL A 192 9.40 -1.86 13.09
C VAL A 192 8.61 -1.16 14.17
N LEU A 193 8.90 0.11 14.42
CA LEU A 193 8.18 0.94 15.38
C LEU A 193 7.72 2.21 14.69
N ALA A 194 6.40 2.45 14.69
CA ALA A 194 5.80 3.66 14.13
C ALA A 194 4.78 4.27 15.11
N GLY A 195 4.31 5.48 14.81
CA GLY A 195 3.21 6.11 15.55
C GLY A 195 1.85 5.67 15.01
N GLU A 196 0.85 5.53 15.89
CA GLU A 196 -0.55 5.30 15.49
C GLU A 196 -1.08 6.42 14.56
N LEU A 197 -0.59 7.65 14.78
CA LEU A 197 -0.90 8.85 14.02
C LEU A 197 0.30 9.30 13.18
N ASP A 198 1.15 8.37 12.74
CA ASP A 198 2.22 8.68 11.80
C ASP A 198 1.61 8.98 10.41
N GLY A 199 1.68 10.24 9.98
CA GLY A 199 1.14 10.65 8.68
C GLY A 199 2.05 10.32 7.50
N LEU A 200 3.31 9.95 7.76
CA LEU A 200 4.28 9.56 6.75
C LEU A 200 4.43 8.04 6.64
N VAL A 201 4.12 7.27 7.67
CA VAL A 201 4.10 5.80 7.64
C VAL A 201 2.72 5.33 8.02
N ARG A 202 1.98 4.87 7.02
CA ARG A 202 0.58 4.48 7.20
C ARG A 202 0.46 3.24 8.07
N ALA A 203 -0.58 3.18 8.89
CA ALA A 203 -0.91 1.97 9.66
C ALA A 203 -1.10 0.74 8.75
N SER A 204 -1.60 0.93 7.52
CA SER A 204 -1.74 -0.16 6.55
C SER A 204 -0.40 -0.72 6.05
N ARG A 205 0.65 0.08 6.06
CA ARG A 205 2.03 -0.36 5.74
C ARG A 205 2.62 -1.15 6.88
N VAL A 206 2.34 -0.75 8.11
CA VAL A 206 2.71 -1.51 9.32
C VAL A 206 1.95 -2.84 9.37
N ALA A 207 0.68 -2.86 8.94
CA ALA A 207 -0.11 -4.08 8.79
C ALA A 207 0.50 -5.04 7.75
N GLU A 208 0.87 -4.53 6.58
CA GLU A 208 1.58 -5.30 5.55
C GLU A 208 2.90 -5.89 6.08
N ASP A 209 3.70 -5.09 6.80
CA ASP A 209 4.97 -5.52 7.39
C ASP A 209 4.78 -6.67 8.40
N TYR A 210 3.81 -6.53 9.32
CA TYR A 210 3.43 -7.59 10.25
C TYR A 210 2.99 -8.87 9.53
N HIS A 211 2.13 -8.75 8.52
CA HIS A 211 1.67 -9.92 7.78
C HIS A 211 2.84 -10.63 7.07
N ARG A 212 3.70 -9.87 6.39
CA ARG A 212 4.81 -10.40 5.61
C ARG A 212 5.85 -11.10 6.48
N TYR A 213 6.27 -10.46 7.57
CA TYR A 213 7.40 -10.95 8.34
C TYR A 213 6.97 -11.81 9.52
N VAL A 214 5.80 -11.60 10.12
CA VAL A 214 5.32 -12.44 11.24
C VAL A 214 4.41 -13.55 10.73
N VAL A 215 3.28 -13.21 10.12
CA VAL A 215 2.23 -14.21 9.78
C VAL A 215 2.72 -15.20 8.73
N ARG A 216 3.26 -14.75 7.60
CA ARG A 216 3.75 -15.66 6.53
C ARG A 216 4.95 -16.48 6.98
N LYS A 217 5.85 -15.89 7.76
CA LYS A 217 6.99 -16.63 8.32
C LYS A 217 6.51 -17.73 9.24
N GLN A 218 5.54 -17.46 10.10
CA GLN A 218 4.91 -18.45 10.96
C GLN A 218 4.25 -19.56 10.11
N GLN A 219 3.48 -19.20 9.08
CA GLN A 219 2.83 -20.17 8.18
C GLN A 219 3.83 -21.06 7.43
N SER A 220 4.95 -20.49 6.97
CA SER A 220 5.95 -21.21 6.17
C SER A 220 6.90 -22.07 7.01
N THR A 221 7.18 -21.68 8.25
CA THR A 221 8.14 -22.39 9.14
C THR A 221 7.45 -23.32 10.13
N GLY A 222 6.17 -23.07 10.44
CA GLY A 222 5.48 -23.73 11.56
C GLY A 222 6.02 -23.32 12.93
N ASP A 223 6.80 -22.24 13.01
CA ASP A 223 7.35 -21.73 14.27
C ASP A 223 6.25 -21.21 15.22
N ASP A 224 6.58 -21.16 16.51
CA ASP A 224 5.75 -20.50 17.52
C ASP A 224 5.51 -19.02 17.11
N PRO A 225 4.24 -18.54 17.06
CA PRO A 225 3.94 -17.14 16.79
C PRO A 225 4.75 -16.17 17.66
N THR A 226 4.99 -16.52 18.93
CA THR A 226 5.78 -15.70 19.86
C THR A 226 7.22 -15.52 19.38
N LYS A 227 7.82 -16.59 18.82
CA LYS A 227 9.17 -16.52 18.27
C LYS A 227 9.21 -15.63 17.03
N ALA A 228 8.27 -15.79 16.10
CA ALA A 228 8.19 -14.94 14.90
C ALA A 228 8.00 -13.46 15.28
N MET A 229 7.16 -13.18 16.27
CA MET A 229 6.96 -11.84 16.82
C MET A 229 8.23 -11.25 17.47
N LEU A 230 9.02 -12.05 18.19
CA LEU A 230 10.24 -11.55 18.85
C LEU A 230 11.42 -11.40 17.89
N GLU A 231 11.47 -12.21 16.84
CA GLU A 231 12.41 -12.02 15.73
C GLU A 231 12.05 -10.77 14.92
N HIS A 232 10.76 -10.54 14.69
CA HIS A 232 10.24 -9.47 13.83
C HIS A 232 9.18 -8.65 14.57
N ALA A 233 9.66 -7.75 15.44
CA ALA A 233 8.81 -7.00 16.36
C ALA A 233 8.14 -5.81 15.66
N VAL A 234 6.81 -5.78 15.60
CA VAL A 234 6.04 -4.68 15.00
C VAL A 234 5.23 -3.95 16.08
N VAL A 235 5.48 -2.66 16.26
CA VAL A 235 4.88 -1.84 17.33
C VAL A 235 4.33 -0.52 16.76
N LEU A 236 3.08 -0.22 17.08
CA LEU A 236 2.47 1.10 16.95
C LEU A 236 2.35 1.76 18.32
N VAL A 237 2.87 2.98 18.47
CA VAL A 237 2.71 3.76 19.70
C VAL A 237 1.41 4.56 19.65
N PRO A 238 0.42 4.29 20.53
CA PRO A 238 -0.86 4.98 20.52
C PRO A 238 -0.71 6.50 20.66
N GLY A 239 -1.41 7.25 19.81
CA GLY A 239 -1.42 8.71 19.79
C GLY A 239 -0.11 9.38 19.36
N MET A 240 0.96 8.64 19.05
CA MET A 240 2.21 9.20 18.56
C MET A 240 2.13 9.49 17.05
N ASN A 241 2.72 10.59 16.60
CA ASN A 241 2.89 10.90 15.17
C ASN A 241 4.33 10.64 14.69
N HIS A 242 4.62 10.93 13.42
CA HIS A 242 5.94 10.66 12.84
C HIS A 242 7.07 11.38 13.58
N PHE A 243 6.88 12.61 14.04
CA PHE A 243 7.96 13.34 14.73
C PHE A 243 8.05 13.06 16.23
N GLY A 244 7.30 12.09 16.74
CA GLY A 244 7.42 11.63 18.13
C GLY A 244 8.82 11.12 18.51
N PHE A 245 9.65 10.75 17.53
CA PHE A 245 11.03 10.28 17.74
C PHE A 245 12.06 11.37 18.04
N VAL A 246 11.76 12.63 17.73
CA VAL A 246 12.76 13.72 17.69
C VAL A 246 12.27 14.96 18.38
N SER A 247 13.18 15.68 19.04
CA SER A 247 12.87 16.96 19.67
C SER A 247 13.07 18.14 18.71
N GLY A 248 12.51 19.29 19.09
CA GLY A 248 12.57 20.52 18.31
C GLY A 248 11.49 20.61 17.23
N GLU A 249 11.64 21.58 16.33
CA GLU A 249 10.71 21.79 15.23
C GLU A 249 10.90 20.72 14.15
N PRO A 250 9.81 20.12 13.64
CA PRO A 250 9.89 19.21 12.51
C PRO A 250 10.41 19.95 11.27
N PRO A 251 11.15 19.27 10.36
CA PRO A 251 11.49 19.85 9.07
C PRO A 251 10.20 20.15 8.29
N PHE A 252 10.24 21.14 7.40
CA PHE A 252 9.08 21.64 6.65
C PHE A 252 8.15 20.51 6.15
N MET A 253 8.67 19.51 5.43
CA MET A 253 7.87 18.38 4.91
C MET A 253 7.08 17.61 5.97
N GLY A 254 7.58 17.57 7.19
CA GLY A 254 6.93 16.94 8.33
C GLY A 254 5.72 17.71 8.84
N GLU A 255 5.76 19.04 8.75
CA GLU A 255 4.63 19.90 9.15
C GLU A 255 3.43 19.74 8.22
N PHE A 256 3.66 19.45 6.93
CA PHE A 256 2.57 19.34 5.95
C PHE A 256 1.85 17.99 6.00
N ARG A 257 2.61 16.90 6.09
CA ARG A 257 2.09 15.55 5.81
C ARG A 257 1.96 14.64 7.02
N ASP A 258 2.56 15.00 8.16
CA ASP A 258 2.37 14.23 9.38
C ASP A 258 1.00 14.54 10.00
N LEU A 259 0.45 13.60 10.77
CA LEU A 259 -0.79 13.85 11.50
C LEU A 259 -0.48 14.54 12.82
N ARG A 260 -1.50 15.21 13.36
CA ARG A 260 -1.41 15.80 14.69
C ARG A 260 -1.41 14.69 15.74
N GLY A 261 -0.25 14.49 16.37
CA GLY A 261 -0.10 13.62 17.53
C GLY A 261 -0.94 14.06 18.74
N GLU A 262 -1.25 13.09 19.58
CA GLU A 262 -1.99 13.22 20.84
C GLU A 262 -1.09 13.12 22.07
N LEU A 263 0.09 12.51 21.91
CA LEU A 263 1.10 12.44 22.96
C LEU A 263 1.94 13.72 23.03
N SER A 264 2.37 14.06 24.26
CA SER A 264 3.50 14.97 24.41
C SER A 264 4.77 14.32 23.88
N HIS A 265 5.74 15.14 23.48
CA HIS A 265 7.03 14.64 23.01
C HIS A 265 7.71 13.73 24.04
N GLU A 266 7.69 14.11 25.32
CA GLU A 266 8.26 13.30 26.42
C GLU A 266 7.58 11.93 26.52
N ALA A 267 6.25 11.87 26.48
CA ALA A 267 5.52 10.60 26.55
C ALA A 267 5.81 9.72 25.32
N ALA A 268 5.87 10.30 24.12
CA ALA A 268 6.27 9.60 22.90
C ALA A 268 7.68 9.01 23.03
N VAL A 269 8.66 9.83 23.44
CA VAL A 269 10.05 9.40 23.64
C VAL A 269 10.15 8.24 24.64
N GLN A 270 9.42 8.30 25.75
CA GLN A 270 9.46 7.22 26.75
C GLN A 270 8.90 5.90 26.20
N GLN A 271 7.80 5.95 25.45
CA GLN A 271 7.20 4.75 24.85
C GLN A 271 8.11 4.13 23.77
N VAL A 272 8.72 4.96 22.92
CA VAL A 272 9.69 4.50 21.92
C VAL A 272 10.91 3.90 22.63
N ALA A 273 11.48 4.60 23.60
CA ALA A 273 12.68 4.18 24.31
C ALA A 273 12.48 2.85 25.03
N SER A 274 11.38 2.70 25.76
CA SER A 274 11.03 1.44 26.44
C SER A 274 10.96 0.27 25.45
N SER A 275 10.30 0.45 24.30
CA SER A 275 10.16 -0.60 23.29
C SER A 275 11.48 -0.99 22.62
N VAL A 276 12.31 0.02 22.28
CA VAL A 276 13.65 -0.20 21.73
C VAL A 276 14.55 -0.92 22.74
N SER A 277 14.51 -0.50 24.01
CA SER A 277 15.30 -1.10 25.07
C SER A 277 14.88 -2.53 25.38
N GLU A 278 13.57 -2.83 25.40
CA GLU A 278 13.06 -4.20 25.56
C GLU A 278 13.53 -5.12 24.43
N PHE A 279 13.48 -4.65 23.18
CA PHE A 279 13.96 -5.40 22.02
C PHE A 279 15.46 -5.69 22.12
N ILE A 280 16.28 -4.67 22.41
CA ILE A 280 17.73 -4.82 22.60
C ILE A 280 18.02 -5.78 23.75
N ASP A 281 17.40 -5.56 24.91
CA ASP A 281 17.65 -6.35 26.11
C ASP A 281 17.27 -7.82 25.89
N PHE A 282 16.11 -8.10 25.30
CA PHE A 282 15.70 -9.45 24.97
C PHE A 282 16.72 -10.14 24.05
N HIS A 283 17.14 -9.51 22.96
CA HIS A 283 18.09 -10.13 22.03
C HIS A 283 19.48 -10.31 22.62
N ARG A 284 19.86 -9.48 23.60
CA ARG A 284 21.12 -9.60 24.33
C ARG A 284 21.11 -10.66 25.43
N THR A 285 20.00 -10.83 26.14
CA THR A 285 19.93 -11.71 27.31
C THR A 285 19.15 -13.00 27.07
N GLN A 286 18.33 -13.06 26.02
CA GLN A 286 17.40 -14.15 25.70
C GLN A 286 16.45 -14.47 26.89
N LYS A 287 16.09 -13.44 27.67
CA LYS A 287 15.23 -13.57 28.86
C LYS A 287 13.82 -13.14 28.52
N MET A 288 12.86 -14.05 28.70
CA MET A 288 11.44 -13.76 28.40
C MET A 288 10.86 -12.61 29.23
N GLU A 289 11.36 -12.39 30.45
CA GLU A 289 10.95 -11.25 31.29
C GLU A 289 11.13 -9.89 30.58
N ARG A 290 12.16 -9.77 29.72
CA ARG A 290 12.39 -8.56 28.91
C ARG A 290 11.51 -8.50 27.67
N ALA A 291 11.08 -9.65 27.15
CA ALA A 291 10.18 -9.76 26.01
C ALA A 291 8.71 -9.52 26.37
N THR A 292 8.27 -9.83 27.59
CA THR A 292 6.85 -9.76 27.97
C THR A 292 6.21 -8.38 27.75
N PRO A 293 6.83 -7.25 28.15
CA PRO A 293 6.25 -5.93 27.90
C PRO A 293 6.19 -5.59 26.40
N LEU A 294 7.21 -5.99 25.64
CA LEU A 294 7.24 -5.81 24.18
C LEU A 294 6.13 -6.60 23.50
N LEU A 295 5.93 -7.87 23.87
CA LEU A 295 4.85 -8.71 23.37
C LEU A 295 3.46 -8.12 23.68
N SER A 296 3.29 -7.49 24.85
CA SER A 296 2.04 -6.77 25.17
C SER A 296 1.76 -5.66 24.17
N LYS A 297 2.75 -4.82 23.87
CA LYS A 297 2.63 -3.72 22.89
C LYS A 297 2.38 -4.24 21.47
N MET A 298 3.00 -5.35 21.11
CA MET A 298 2.76 -6.01 19.82
C MET A 298 1.33 -6.55 19.73
N ASN A 299 0.79 -7.15 20.79
CA ASN A 299 -0.61 -7.60 20.81
C ASN A 299 -1.60 -6.43 20.69
N GLU A 300 -1.32 -5.31 21.34
CA GLU A 300 -2.10 -4.07 21.17
C GLU A 300 -2.02 -3.56 19.71
N THR A 301 -0.83 -3.62 19.12
CA THR A 301 -0.60 -3.26 17.72
C THR A 301 -1.41 -4.16 16.79
N ILE A 302 -1.37 -5.48 16.99
CA ILE A 302 -2.12 -6.47 16.20
C ILE A 302 -3.62 -6.19 16.29
N ALA A 303 -4.15 -5.97 17.50
CA ALA A 303 -5.56 -5.64 17.69
C ALA A 303 -5.96 -4.36 16.94
N TYR A 304 -5.08 -3.36 16.89
CA TYR A 304 -5.32 -2.10 16.17
C TYR A 304 -5.32 -2.26 14.63
N ILE A 305 -4.42 -3.07 14.08
CA ILE A 305 -4.28 -3.28 12.63
C ILE A 305 -5.14 -4.41 12.08
N GLN A 306 -5.73 -5.25 12.93
CA GLN A 306 -6.54 -6.40 12.50
C GLN A 306 -7.66 -6.02 11.52
N PRO A 307 -8.41 -4.92 11.71
CA PRO A 307 -9.39 -4.47 10.72
C PRO A 307 -8.78 -4.18 9.34
N ILE A 308 -7.56 -3.63 9.30
CA ILE A 308 -6.87 -3.32 8.05
C ILE A 308 -6.47 -4.61 7.33
N LEU A 309 -5.94 -5.60 8.06
CA LEU A 309 -5.62 -6.91 7.50
C LEU A 309 -6.87 -7.59 6.91
N ALA A 310 -7.97 -7.59 7.64
CA ALA A 310 -9.24 -8.14 7.16
C ALA A 310 -9.74 -7.41 5.90
N ALA A 311 -9.60 -6.09 5.82
CA ALA A 311 -9.96 -5.34 4.64
C ALA A 311 -9.05 -5.63 3.44
N MET A 312 -7.75 -5.82 3.67
CA MET A 312 -6.80 -6.24 2.64
C MET A 312 -7.11 -7.67 2.14
N GLU A 313 -7.56 -8.57 3.01
CA GLU A 313 -8.05 -9.90 2.62
C GLU A 313 -9.33 -9.80 1.76
N LEU A 314 -10.30 -8.96 2.15
CA LEU A 314 -11.52 -8.71 1.38
C LEU A 314 -11.26 -8.02 0.02
N GLU A 315 -10.26 -7.14 -0.04
CA GLU A 315 -9.75 -6.56 -1.29
C GLU A 315 -9.14 -7.63 -2.21
N GLY A 316 -8.63 -8.73 -1.64
CA GLY A 316 -7.77 -9.69 -2.33
C GLY A 316 -6.37 -9.10 -2.58
N SER A 317 -5.82 -8.42 -1.57
CA SER A 317 -4.61 -7.62 -1.72
C SER A 317 -3.36 -8.46 -1.98
N PHE A 318 -2.66 -8.20 -3.08
CA PHE A 318 -1.43 -8.94 -3.40
C PHE A 318 -0.28 -8.62 -2.43
N HIS A 319 -0.41 -7.53 -1.67
CA HIS A 319 0.56 -7.14 -0.66
C HIS A 319 0.61 -8.07 0.55
N LEU A 320 -0.43 -8.91 0.74
CA LEU A 320 -0.42 -10.00 1.71
C LEU A 320 0.39 -11.22 1.22
N GLY A 321 1.08 -11.11 0.08
CA GLY A 321 2.07 -12.10 -0.36
C GLY A 321 1.49 -13.22 -1.22
N LYS A 322 0.25 -13.08 -1.67
CA LYS A 322 -0.37 -13.97 -2.65
C LYS A 322 -0.59 -13.21 -3.96
N THR A 323 -0.12 -13.77 -5.06
CA THR A 323 -0.31 -13.17 -6.38
C THR A 323 -1.74 -13.44 -6.87
N PRO A 324 -2.40 -12.52 -7.60
CA PRO A 324 -3.65 -12.82 -8.29
C PRO A 324 -3.52 -14.03 -9.24
N CYS A 325 -4.49 -14.95 -9.22
CA CYS A 325 -4.39 -16.20 -9.97
C CYS A 325 -4.22 -16.01 -11.49
N HIS A 326 -4.82 -14.98 -12.11
CA HIS A 326 -4.66 -14.73 -13.55
C HIS A 326 -3.23 -14.40 -13.98
N LEU A 327 -2.35 -13.95 -13.07
CA LEU A 327 -0.94 -13.71 -13.40
C LEU A 327 -0.14 -15.02 -13.50
N CYS A 328 -0.68 -16.12 -12.97
CA CYS A 328 -0.07 -17.44 -13.09
C CYS A 328 -0.15 -17.97 -14.52
N ASP A 329 -1.26 -17.71 -15.20
CA ASP A 329 -1.49 -18.14 -16.58
C ASP A 329 -0.52 -17.49 -17.59
N GLU A 330 0.01 -16.31 -17.26
CA GLU A 330 0.98 -15.60 -18.09
C GLU A 330 2.44 -16.00 -17.81
N SER A 331 2.69 -16.74 -16.72
CA SER A 331 4.05 -17.11 -16.32
C SER A 331 4.55 -18.36 -17.06
N ASP A 332 5.83 -18.37 -17.43
CA ASP A 332 6.48 -19.56 -18.04
C ASP A 332 6.56 -20.77 -17.07
N ASP A 333 6.15 -20.61 -15.80
CA ASP A 333 6.10 -21.65 -14.77
C ASP A 333 4.68 -21.80 -14.16
N PRO A 334 3.73 -22.37 -14.92
CA PRO A 334 2.33 -22.48 -14.52
C PRO A 334 2.10 -23.48 -13.36
N VAL A 335 3.08 -24.32 -13.01
CA VAL A 335 2.89 -25.39 -12.01
C VAL A 335 3.12 -24.88 -10.58
N GLY A 336 3.97 -23.87 -10.38
CA GLY A 336 4.26 -23.34 -9.04
C GLY A 336 3.33 -22.23 -8.57
N CYS A 337 2.62 -21.55 -9.48
CA CYS A 337 1.89 -20.33 -9.16
C CYS A 337 0.43 -20.59 -8.70
N CYS A 338 -0.20 -21.68 -9.15
CA CYS A 338 -1.65 -21.87 -8.96
C CYS A 338 -2.07 -22.31 -7.55
N ASP A 339 -1.18 -22.88 -6.73
CA ASP A 339 -1.57 -23.43 -5.42
C ASP A 339 -1.61 -22.37 -4.29
N ASP A 340 -1.01 -21.19 -4.48
CA ASP A 340 -0.94 -20.11 -3.47
C ASP A 340 -1.24 -18.72 -4.07
N CYS A 341 -2.31 -18.64 -4.86
CA CYS A 341 -2.79 -17.41 -5.46
C CYS A 341 -4.11 -16.92 -4.82
N VAL A 342 -4.47 -15.65 -5.05
CA VAL A 342 -5.78 -15.10 -4.66
C VAL A 342 -6.71 -15.18 -5.86
N GLU A 343 -7.80 -15.93 -5.69
CA GLU A 343 -8.77 -16.19 -6.75
C GLU A 343 -9.48 -14.93 -7.21
N GLY A 344 -9.93 -14.07 -6.28
CA GLY A 344 -10.67 -12.84 -6.55
C GLY A 344 -10.75 -11.94 -5.32
N SER A 345 -11.57 -10.90 -5.38
CA SER A 345 -11.95 -10.06 -4.24
C SER A 345 -13.20 -10.62 -3.55
N PRO A 346 -13.09 -11.15 -2.32
CA PRO A 346 -14.26 -11.55 -1.54
C PRO A 346 -15.27 -10.42 -1.36
N TRP A 347 -14.80 -9.16 -1.31
CA TRP A 347 -15.66 -7.99 -1.21
C TRP A 347 -16.62 -7.86 -2.40
N ALA A 348 -16.13 -8.05 -3.63
CA ALA A 348 -16.96 -7.99 -4.84
C ALA A 348 -18.12 -9.01 -4.79
N ALA A 349 -17.83 -10.25 -4.40
CA ALA A 349 -18.84 -11.29 -4.23
C ALA A 349 -19.84 -10.95 -3.11
N MET A 350 -19.36 -10.41 -1.98
CA MET A 350 -20.21 -10.01 -0.86
C MET A 350 -21.19 -8.90 -1.24
N VAL A 351 -20.71 -7.80 -1.84
CA VAL A 351 -21.59 -6.66 -2.18
C VAL A 351 -22.58 -6.99 -3.28
N GLN A 352 -22.20 -7.84 -4.25
CA GLN A 352 -23.15 -8.37 -5.24
C GLN A 352 -24.29 -9.12 -4.58
N ARG A 353 -23.98 -9.93 -3.56
CA ARG A 353 -24.98 -10.70 -2.81
C ARG A 353 -25.89 -9.80 -1.98
N GLU A 354 -25.32 -8.81 -1.28
CA GLU A 354 -26.09 -7.90 -0.43
C GLU A 354 -27.09 -7.04 -1.22
N LEU A 355 -26.77 -6.70 -2.47
CA LEU A 355 -27.64 -5.90 -3.34
C LEU A 355 -28.44 -6.73 -4.35
N ALA A 356 -28.33 -8.05 -4.27
CA ALA A 356 -29.09 -8.94 -5.13
C ALA A 356 -30.60 -8.83 -4.80
N PRO A 357 -31.50 -9.01 -5.78
CA PRO A 357 -32.94 -8.91 -5.56
C PRO A 357 -33.44 -9.80 -4.41
N GLU A 358 -34.27 -9.24 -3.53
CA GLU A 358 -34.91 -9.99 -2.45
C GLU A 358 -35.84 -11.11 -2.96
N GLY A 359 -36.08 -12.12 -2.11
CA GLY A 359 -36.95 -13.25 -2.42
C GLY A 359 -36.37 -14.22 -3.46
N ILE A 360 -35.05 -14.27 -3.57
CA ILE A 360 -34.29 -15.27 -4.33
C ILE A 360 -33.34 -15.96 -3.33
N GLU A 361 -33.22 -17.27 -3.44
CA GLU A 361 -32.24 -18.02 -2.66
C GLU A 361 -30.89 -18.02 -3.40
N TYR A 362 -29.84 -17.58 -2.71
CA TYR A 362 -28.48 -17.51 -3.27
C TYR A 362 -27.61 -18.59 -2.66
N GLY A 363 -26.98 -19.39 -3.52
CA GLY A 363 -26.01 -20.41 -3.17
C GLY A 363 -24.61 -19.81 -3.00
N ARG A 364 -23.65 -20.36 -3.75
CA ARG A 364 -22.28 -19.84 -3.79
C ARG A 364 -22.25 -18.54 -4.59
N VAL A 365 -21.67 -17.49 -4.00
CA VAL A 365 -21.25 -16.29 -4.74
C VAL A 365 -19.74 -16.20 -4.60
N SER A 366 -19.02 -16.28 -5.72
CA SER A 366 -17.55 -16.21 -5.78
C SER A 366 -17.10 -15.08 -6.69
N ASP A 367 -15.82 -14.73 -6.61
CA ASP A 367 -15.19 -13.74 -7.48
C ASP A 367 -13.91 -14.32 -8.09
N GLU A 368 -13.57 -13.87 -9.29
CA GLU A 368 -12.29 -14.14 -9.94
C GLU A 368 -11.56 -12.85 -10.34
N PHE A 369 -10.25 -12.84 -10.18
CA PHE A 369 -9.39 -11.76 -10.62
C PHE A 369 -9.03 -11.93 -12.08
N HIS A 370 -9.41 -10.97 -12.90
CA HIS A 370 -8.99 -10.87 -14.29
C HIS A 370 -8.80 -9.41 -14.68
N GLN A 371 -7.85 -9.13 -15.56
CA GLN A 371 -7.68 -7.79 -16.12
C GLN A 371 -8.96 -7.37 -16.84
N SER A 372 -9.51 -6.21 -16.48
CA SER A 372 -10.82 -5.74 -16.99
C SER A 372 -10.84 -5.57 -18.51
N TRP A 373 -9.68 -5.29 -19.12
CA TRP A 373 -9.48 -5.09 -20.54
C TRP A 373 -9.12 -6.37 -21.31
N TRP A 374 -8.88 -7.50 -20.62
CA TRP A 374 -8.49 -8.73 -21.30
C TRP A 374 -9.69 -9.28 -22.09
N ILE A 375 -9.49 -9.31 -23.40
CA ILE A 375 -10.33 -10.00 -24.37
C ILE A 375 -9.48 -11.14 -24.90
N ASN A 376 -9.84 -12.38 -24.63
CA ASN A 376 -9.10 -13.53 -25.16
C ASN A 376 -9.95 -14.22 -26.23
N PRO A 377 -9.89 -13.78 -27.49
CA PRO A 377 -10.76 -14.32 -28.54
C PRO A 377 -10.50 -15.82 -28.86
N PHE A 378 -9.47 -16.43 -28.25
CA PHE A 378 -9.01 -17.78 -28.58
C PHE A 378 -9.26 -18.82 -27.47
N HIS A 379 -9.69 -18.41 -26.28
CA HIS A 379 -10.11 -19.33 -25.23
C HIS A 379 -11.64 -19.35 -25.15
N ASP A 380 -12.22 -20.50 -24.81
CA ASP A 380 -13.66 -20.64 -24.59
C ASP A 380 -13.89 -20.70 -23.06
N PRO A 381 -14.59 -19.72 -22.45
CA PRO A 381 -15.21 -18.55 -23.09
C PRO A 381 -14.20 -17.40 -23.35
N PRO A 382 -14.38 -16.62 -24.44
CA PRO A 382 -13.39 -15.61 -24.87
C PRO A 382 -13.32 -14.34 -24.03
N PHE A 383 -14.12 -14.29 -22.97
CA PHE A 383 -14.22 -13.15 -22.06
C PHE A 383 -14.46 -13.65 -20.64
N TYR A 384 -13.63 -13.20 -19.72
CA TYR A 384 -13.89 -13.33 -18.29
C TYR A 384 -15.06 -12.41 -17.93
N HIS A 385 -16.24 -13.01 -17.87
CA HIS A 385 -17.51 -12.38 -17.54
C HIS A 385 -18.12 -13.06 -16.32
N PRO A 386 -18.87 -12.30 -15.51
CA PRO A 386 -19.62 -12.87 -14.40
C PRO A 386 -20.64 -13.88 -14.95
N SER A 387 -20.92 -14.93 -14.19
CA SER A 387 -21.80 -16.02 -14.59
C SER A 387 -22.93 -16.18 -13.57
N ILE A 388 -24.05 -16.77 -14.00
CA ILE A 388 -25.13 -17.20 -13.13
C ILE A 388 -25.46 -18.64 -13.49
N GLU A 389 -25.46 -19.51 -12.51
CA GLU A 389 -25.88 -20.90 -12.66
C GLU A 389 -27.09 -21.17 -11.77
N SER A 390 -28.17 -21.68 -12.37
CA SER A 390 -29.29 -22.21 -11.62
C SER A 390 -28.90 -23.56 -11.04
N GLY A 391 -28.59 -23.60 -9.74
CA GLY A 391 -28.46 -24.84 -9.01
C GLY A 391 -29.84 -25.48 -8.88
N SER A 392 -29.99 -26.72 -9.35
CA SER A 392 -31.06 -27.55 -8.78
C SER A 392 -30.71 -27.71 -7.31
N ALA A 393 -31.58 -27.22 -6.41
CA ALA A 393 -31.46 -27.54 -4.98
C ALA A 393 -31.21 -29.05 -4.93
N LYS A 394 -30.04 -29.46 -4.41
CA LYS A 394 -29.71 -30.88 -4.29
C LYS A 394 -30.92 -31.50 -3.63
N THR A 395 -31.69 -32.27 -4.39
CA THR A 395 -32.66 -33.15 -3.79
C THR A 395 -31.76 -34.12 -3.06
N ASP A 396 -31.49 -33.85 -1.77
CA ASP A 396 -30.96 -34.85 -0.88
C ASP A 396 -31.77 -36.09 -1.20
N ASN A 397 -31.07 -37.14 -1.63
CA ASN A 397 -31.67 -38.42 -1.96
C ASN A 397 -32.29 -38.95 -0.67
N LEU A 398 -33.47 -38.43 -0.32
CA LEU A 398 -34.38 -39.00 0.62
C LEU A 398 -34.76 -40.32 -0.03
N LEU A 399 -34.06 -41.37 0.38
CA LEU A 399 -34.44 -42.76 0.16
C LEU A 399 -35.86 -42.91 0.71
N VAL A 400 -36.85 -42.70 -0.15
CA VAL A 400 -38.25 -42.94 0.17
C VAL A 400 -38.42 -44.43 0.33
N ASN A 401 -38.39 -44.89 1.59
CA ASN A 401 -38.79 -46.23 1.94
C ASN A 401 -40.26 -46.40 1.53
N ALA A 402 -40.52 -47.42 0.72
CA ALA A 402 -41.78 -47.66 0.04
C ALA A 402 -42.89 -48.10 1.01
N THR A 403 -43.48 -47.17 1.75
CA THR A 403 -44.77 -47.37 2.42
C THR A 403 -45.63 -46.12 2.31
N SER A 404 -46.30 -46.03 1.16
CA SER A 404 -47.66 -45.52 0.95
C SER A 404 -48.17 -44.46 1.94
N THR A 405 -47.86 -43.19 1.69
CA THR A 405 -48.72 -42.06 2.06
C THR A 405 -48.53 -40.98 0.99
N VAL A 406 -49.60 -40.65 0.27
CA VAL A 406 -49.62 -39.60 -0.75
C VAL A 406 -49.53 -38.25 -0.03
N MET A 407 -48.31 -37.77 0.20
CA MET A 407 -48.09 -36.36 0.53
C MET A 407 -48.19 -35.56 -0.77
N THR A 408 -49.10 -34.59 -0.79
CA THR A 408 -49.10 -33.51 -1.78
C THR A 408 -47.79 -32.75 -1.65
N LEU A 409 -46.79 -33.16 -2.43
CA LEU A 409 -45.53 -32.44 -2.61
C LEU A 409 -45.88 -31.06 -3.19
N SER A 410 -45.78 -30.01 -2.37
CA SER A 410 -45.72 -28.65 -2.86
C SER A 410 -44.47 -28.54 -3.73
N THR A 411 -44.64 -28.54 -5.04
CA THR A 411 -43.57 -28.48 -6.04
C THR A 411 -42.95 -27.09 -6.19
N GLU A 412 -42.99 -26.26 -5.14
CA GLU A 412 -42.19 -25.04 -5.08
C GLU A 412 -40.75 -25.46 -4.78
N ARG A 413 -40.04 -25.91 -5.82
CA ARG A 413 -38.59 -26.01 -5.75
C ARG A 413 -38.07 -24.59 -5.66
N SER A 414 -37.64 -24.20 -4.46
CA SER A 414 -36.82 -23.00 -4.29
C SER A 414 -35.60 -23.15 -5.20
N MET A 415 -35.46 -22.21 -6.14
CA MET A 415 -34.34 -22.22 -7.07
C MET A 415 -33.19 -21.45 -6.45
N VAL A 416 -32.04 -22.13 -6.32
CA VAL A 416 -30.85 -21.57 -5.71
C VAL A 416 -29.93 -21.08 -6.83
N LEU A 417 -29.61 -19.79 -6.85
CA LEU A 417 -28.69 -19.22 -7.83
C LEU A 417 -27.26 -19.19 -7.30
N ASN A 418 -26.33 -19.79 -8.03
CA ASN A 418 -24.91 -19.57 -7.85
C ASN A 418 -24.47 -18.43 -8.79
N MET A 419 -23.58 -17.58 -8.33
CA MET A 419 -23.10 -16.43 -9.11
C MET A 419 -21.58 -16.34 -9.04
N GLU A 420 -20.98 -15.92 -10.13
CA GLU A 420 -19.57 -15.54 -10.19
C GLU A 420 -19.45 -14.08 -10.60
N THR A 421 -18.56 -13.36 -9.93
CA THR A 421 -18.18 -11.98 -10.25
C THR A 421 -16.74 -11.96 -10.76
N VAL A 422 -16.36 -10.88 -11.43
CA VAL A 422 -14.96 -10.69 -11.87
C VAL A 422 -14.48 -9.35 -11.36
N SER A 423 -13.29 -9.28 -10.79
CA SER A 423 -12.70 -8.04 -10.32
C SER A 423 -11.25 -7.82 -10.78
N GLU A 424 -10.81 -6.55 -10.78
CA GLU A 424 -9.40 -6.17 -10.97
C GLU A 424 -9.06 -5.10 -9.92
N PRO A 425 -8.16 -5.39 -8.96
CA PRO A 425 -7.71 -4.39 -8.02
C PRO A 425 -6.68 -3.47 -8.68
N VAL A 426 -6.91 -2.16 -8.60
CA VAL A 426 -6.07 -1.15 -9.25
C VAL A 426 -5.30 -0.38 -8.20
N TYR A 427 -3.97 -0.52 -8.19
CA TYR A 427 -3.11 0.12 -7.19
C TYR A 427 -2.45 1.39 -7.70
N GLU A 428 -1.98 2.22 -6.77
CA GLU A 428 -1.22 3.40 -7.11
C GLU A 428 0.18 3.02 -7.61
N LYS A 429 0.62 3.57 -8.75
CA LYS A 429 1.97 3.29 -9.28
C LYS A 429 3.08 3.72 -8.33
N SER A 430 2.86 4.74 -7.52
CA SER A 430 3.88 5.25 -6.59
C SER A 430 4.27 4.21 -5.54
N ASP A 431 3.35 3.33 -5.12
CA ASP A 431 3.63 2.18 -4.26
C ASP A 431 4.64 1.20 -4.88
N MET A 432 4.76 1.18 -6.21
CA MET A 432 5.68 0.28 -6.93
C MET A 432 7.05 0.89 -7.22
N TYR A 433 7.21 2.21 -7.29
CA TYR A 433 8.38 2.83 -7.93
C TYR A 433 9.22 3.75 -7.05
N LEU A 434 8.71 4.21 -5.91
CA LEU A 434 9.39 5.20 -5.07
C LEU A 434 9.67 4.59 -3.69
N PHE A 435 10.86 4.89 -3.14
CA PHE A 435 11.41 4.38 -1.87
C PHE A 435 10.36 3.80 -0.93
N ASP A 436 10.49 2.50 -0.65
CA ASP A 436 9.56 1.74 0.16
C ASP A 436 9.71 2.06 1.66
N ALA A 437 9.32 3.28 2.03
CA ALA A 437 9.41 3.82 3.38
C ALA A 437 8.06 3.79 4.13
N GLY A 438 6.99 3.30 3.49
CA GLY A 438 5.64 3.29 4.06
C GLY A 438 4.80 4.54 3.79
N PHE A 439 5.24 5.39 2.86
CA PHE A 439 4.60 6.68 2.57
C PHE A 439 3.29 6.58 1.77
N PHE A 440 3.28 5.71 0.77
CA PHE A 440 2.13 5.54 -0.13
C PHE A 440 1.17 4.50 0.42
N SER A 441 -0.10 4.64 0.05
CA SER A 441 -1.12 3.65 0.36
C SER A 441 -0.79 2.34 -0.37
N ASN A 442 -0.94 1.23 0.33
CA ASN A 442 -0.90 -0.11 -0.24
C ASN A 442 -2.30 -0.68 -0.52
N ALA A 443 -3.36 0.07 -0.23
CA ALA A 443 -4.70 -0.31 -0.66
C ALA A 443 -4.91 0.01 -2.15
N ALA A 444 -5.69 -0.81 -2.83
CA ALA A 444 -6.17 -0.56 -4.19
C ALA A 444 -7.02 0.72 -4.21
N LEU A 445 -6.75 1.60 -5.17
CA LEU A 445 -7.51 2.84 -5.39
C LEU A 445 -8.96 2.57 -5.81
N GLU A 446 -9.18 1.50 -6.57
CA GLU A 446 -10.48 1.00 -6.98
C GLU A 446 -10.42 -0.52 -7.21
N LEU A 447 -11.57 -1.17 -7.15
CA LEU A 447 -11.82 -2.50 -7.69
C LEU A 447 -12.67 -2.33 -8.96
N ARG A 448 -12.20 -2.79 -10.11
CA ARG A 448 -12.99 -2.79 -11.35
C ARG A 448 -13.78 -4.07 -11.41
N CYS A 449 -15.07 -4.00 -11.11
CA CYS A 449 -15.90 -5.18 -10.98
C CYS A 449 -16.84 -5.34 -12.17
N LYS A 450 -16.99 -6.58 -12.61
CA LYS A 450 -18.04 -7.04 -13.52
C LYS A 450 -18.98 -7.94 -12.72
N PHE A 451 -20.24 -7.56 -12.69
CA PHE A 451 -21.32 -8.14 -11.94
C PHE A 451 -22.43 -8.64 -12.86
N ASN A 452 -23.26 -9.51 -12.32
CA ASN A 452 -24.51 -9.88 -12.95
C ASN A 452 -25.53 -8.76 -12.73
N SER A 453 -26.16 -8.29 -13.82
CA SER A 453 -27.23 -7.29 -13.72
C SER A 453 -28.42 -7.83 -12.93
N ARG A 454 -29.19 -6.94 -12.31
CA ARG A 454 -30.48 -7.23 -11.68
C ARG A 454 -31.41 -7.96 -12.66
N GLN A 455 -31.44 -7.53 -13.91
CA GLN A 455 -32.24 -8.18 -14.96
C GLN A 455 -31.81 -9.64 -15.15
N ALA A 456 -30.51 -9.89 -15.29
CA ALA A 456 -29.98 -11.25 -15.45
C ALA A 456 -30.27 -12.15 -14.26
N ILE A 457 -30.17 -11.63 -13.03
CA ILE A 457 -30.48 -12.40 -11.81
C ILE A 457 -31.97 -12.73 -11.73
N LEU A 458 -32.85 -11.77 -12.03
CA LEU A 458 -34.29 -11.99 -12.02
C LEU A 458 -34.73 -12.96 -13.12
N GLU A 459 -34.19 -12.83 -14.33
CA GLU A 459 -34.48 -13.75 -15.43
C GLU A 459 -33.98 -15.17 -15.10
N ALA A 460 -32.75 -15.28 -14.56
CA ALA A 460 -32.23 -16.54 -14.06
C ALA A 460 -33.08 -17.11 -12.92
N ALA A 461 -33.79 -16.27 -12.17
CA ALA A 461 -34.78 -16.62 -11.15
C ALA A 461 -36.17 -16.99 -11.73
N GLY A 462 -36.33 -17.04 -13.06
CA GLY A 462 -37.60 -17.31 -13.74
C GLY A 462 -38.57 -16.11 -13.75
N LYS A 463 -38.10 -14.90 -13.42
CA LYS A 463 -38.88 -13.67 -13.41
C LYS A 463 -38.54 -12.84 -14.65
N ASN A 464 -39.47 -12.76 -15.59
CA ASN A 464 -39.35 -11.90 -16.76
C ASN A 464 -39.53 -10.43 -16.37
N VAL A 465 -38.44 -9.67 -16.38
CA VAL A 465 -38.42 -8.25 -16.01
C VAL A 465 -37.80 -7.39 -17.11
N PRO A 466 -38.33 -6.17 -17.35
CA PRO A 466 -37.71 -5.26 -18.30
C PRO A 466 -36.31 -4.85 -17.82
N PHE A 467 -35.46 -4.47 -18.77
CA PHE A 467 -34.21 -3.82 -18.44
C PHE A 467 -34.50 -2.42 -17.88
N GLU A 468 -34.03 -2.17 -16.67
CA GLU A 468 -34.04 -0.84 -16.04
C GLU A 468 -32.60 -0.38 -15.90
N SER A 469 -32.36 0.93 -16.04
CA SER A 469 -31.04 1.49 -15.76
C SER A 469 -30.67 1.17 -14.30
N GLU A 470 -29.45 0.68 -14.10
CA GLU A 470 -28.92 0.34 -12.78
C GLU A 470 -28.15 1.51 -12.15
N CYS A 471 -28.35 2.72 -12.68
CA CYS A 471 -27.76 3.94 -12.14
C CYS A 471 -28.10 4.12 -10.65
N GLY A 472 -27.07 4.33 -9.83
CA GLY A 472 -27.13 4.39 -8.37
C GLY A 472 -26.76 3.09 -7.67
N THR A 473 -26.59 1.98 -8.40
CA THR A 473 -26.23 0.69 -7.80
C THR A 473 -24.77 0.67 -7.33
N CYS A 474 -23.83 1.17 -8.13
CA CYS A 474 -22.42 1.16 -7.75
C CYS A 474 -22.15 2.16 -6.61
N SER A 475 -22.84 3.29 -6.61
CA SER A 475 -22.85 4.27 -5.51
C SER A 475 -23.30 3.64 -4.19
N LYS A 476 -24.40 2.88 -4.18
CA LYS A 476 -24.84 2.13 -2.98
C LYS A 476 -23.82 1.09 -2.51
N MET A 477 -23.14 0.39 -3.43
CA MET A 477 -22.06 -0.53 -3.08
C MET A 477 -20.90 0.21 -2.38
N ASN A 478 -20.56 1.41 -2.85
CA ASN A 478 -19.53 2.24 -2.24
C ASN A 478 -19.97 2.82 -0.89
N GLU A 479 -21.24 3.21 -0.75
CA GLU A 479 -21.82 3.64 0.53
C GLU A 479 -21.70 2.52 1.57
N ARG A 480 -22.12 1.31 1.20
CA ARG A 480 -21.99 0.12 2.03
C ARG A 480 -20.53 -0.19 2.41
N THR A 481 -19.57 0.05 1.50
CA THR A 481 -18.14 -0.10 1.78
C THR A 481 -17.66 0.88 2.86
N ILE A 482 -18.11 2.13 2.78
CA ILE A 482 -17.76 3.17 3.76
C ILE A 482 -18.37 2.84 5.13
N GLU A 483 -19.64 2.41 5.15
CA GLU A 483 -20.33 1.97 6.36
C GLU A 483 -19.61 0.80 7.02
N TRP A 484 -19.31 -0.25 6.24
CA TRP A 484 -18.56 -1.41 6.73
C TRP A 484 -17.23 -0.98 7.35
N ALA A 485 -16.47 -0.11 6.68
CA ALA A 485 -15.19 0.36 7.19
C ALA A 485 -15.35 1.11 8.54
N LEU A 486 -16.40 1.92 8.69
CA LEU A 486 -16.72 2.61 9.95
C LEU A 486 -17.22 1.68 11.08
N GLU A 487 -17.75 0.52 10.73
CA GLU A 487 -18.11 -0.54 11.68
C GLU A 487 -16.89 -1.31 12.18
N GLN A 488 -15.84 -1.45 11.35
CA GLN A 488 -14.64 -2.22 11.70
C GLN A 488 -13.59 -1.45 12.49
N VAL A 489 -13.52 -0.12 12.37
CA VAL A 489 -12.44 0.66 12.99
C VAL A 489 -12.49 0.64 14.53
N PRO A 490 -11.33 0.66 15.22
CA PRO A 490 -11.27 0.86 16.66
C PRO A 490 -11.95 2.17 17.07
N GLU A 491 -12.52 2.21 18.27
CA GLU A 491 -13.27 3.37 18.75
C GLU A 491 -12.41 4.65 18.80
N SER A 492 -11.11 4.54 19.10
CA SER A 492 -10.18 5.67 19.06
C SER A 492 -10.08 6.29 17.67
N VAL A 493 -9.98 5.45 16.62
CA VAL A 493 -9.92 5.85 15.21
C VAL A 493 -11.25 6.44 14.78
N LYS A 494 -12.36 5.75 15.08
CA LYS A 494 -13.73 6.20 14.78
C LYS A 494 -13.99 7.60 15.31
N ARG A 495 -13.65 7.82 16.59
CA ARG A 495 -13.79 9.13 17.23
C ARG A 495 -13.00 10.21 16.51
N ARG A 496 -11.72 10.00 16.21
CA ARG A 496 -10.89 10.98 15.46
C ARG A 496 -11.48 11.28 14.09
N TYR A 497 -11.87 10.23 13.36
CA TYR A 497 -12.52 10.37 12.06
C TYR A 497 -13.77 11.23 12.19
N LEU A 498 -14.68 10.91 13.12
CA LEU A 498 -15.95 11.64 13.33
C LEU A 498 -15.73 13.09 13.78
N GLU A 499 -14.83 13.34 14.72
CA GLU A 499 -14.61 14.66 15.31
C GLU A 499 -13.89 15.62 14.37
N ARG A 500 -12.83 15.17 13.70
CA ARG A 500 -11.93 16.05 12.92
C ARG A 500 -11.69 15.61 11.47
N GLY A 501 -11.89 14.33 11.15
CA GLY A 501 -11.62 13.81 9.81
C GLY A 501 -12.57 14.32 8.71
N THR A 502 -12.03 14.38 7.49
CA THR A 502 -12.77 14.57 6.23
C THR A 502 -13.58 13.32 5.92
N LYS A 503 -14.90 13.45 5.85
CA LYS A 503 -15.83 12.35 5.60
C LYS A 503 -15.67 11.85 4.18
N LEU A 504 -15.56 10.54 4.04
CA LEU A 504 -15.76 9.87 2.76
C LEU A 504 -17.25 9.63 2.59
N VAL A 505 -17.82 10.01 1.44
CA VAL A 505 -19.22 9.77 1.10
C VAL A 505 -19.30 9.19 -0.31
N ALA A 506 -20.25 8.29 -0.54
CA ALA A 506 -20.52 7.79 -1.89
C ALA A 506 -21.15 8.91 -2.72
N GLY A 507 -20.56 9.16 -3.89
CA GLY A 507 -21.05 10.11 -4.86
C GLY A 507 -22.09 9.50 -5.79
N LYS A 508 -22.30 10.12 -6.95
CA LYS A 508 -23.19 9.58 -7.98
C LYS A 508 -22.48 8.58 -8.88
N ASP A 509 -23.27 7.79 -9.60
CA ASP A 509 -22.75 6.98 -10.70
C ASP A 509 -22.55 7.84 -11.96
N ILE A 510 -21.45 7.61 -12.67
CA ILE A 510 -21.07 8.23 -13.94
C ILE A 510 -21.22 7.18 -15.04
N GLU A 511 -22.29 7.29 -15.82
CA GLU A 511 -22.68 6.29 -16.81
C GLU A 511 -21.83 6.35 -18.08
N HIS A 512 -21.43 5.17 -18.56
CA HIS A 512 -20.77 4.96 -19.84
C HIS A 512 -21.63 4.09 -20.74
N SER A 513 -21.65 4.42 -22.03
CA SER A 513 -22.41 3.66 -23.04
C SER A 513 -21.61 2.55 -23.72
N VAL A 514 -20.28 2.49 -23.52
CA VAL A 514 -19.41 1.51 -24.17
C VAL A 514 -18.30 1.03 -23.23
N GLY A 515 -17.93 -0.25 -23.35
CA GLY A 515 -16.96 -0.92 -22.48
C GLY A 515 -15.60 -0.21 -22.40
N PRO A 516 -14.97 0.21 -23.51
CA PRO A 516 -13.69 0.91 -23.46
C PRO A 516 -13.71 2.19 -22.61
N SER A 517 -14.80 2.95 -22.63
CA SER A 517 -14.90 4.17 -21.82
C SER A 517 -14.95 3.86 -20.32
N TRP A 518 -15.61 2.78 -19.93
CA TRP A 518 -15.59 2.30 -18.54
C TRP A 518 -14.22 1.74 -18.13
N ILE A 519 -13.62 0.86 -18.94
CA ILE A 519 -12.32 0.22 -18.66
C ILE A 519 -11.25 1.27 -18.32
N TRP A 520 -11.15 2.32 -19.14
CA TRP A 520 -10.10 3.33 -19.03
C TRP A 520 -10.46 4.54 -18.15
N SER A 521 -11.66 4.54 -17.55
CA SER A 521 -12.01 5.47 -16.48
C SER A 521 -11.51 4.98 -15.13
N TYR A 522 -11.38 5.91 -14.19
CA TYR A 522 -11.02 5.64 -12.79
C TYR A 522 -12.05 6.32 -11.91
N MET A 523 -12.30 5.78 -10.74
CA MET A 523 -13.08 6.39 -9.68
C MET A 523 -12.68 7.85 -9.43
N ASP A 524 -13.67 8.72 -9.35
CA ASP A 524 -13.48 10.15 -9.20
C ASP A 524 -13.57 10.53 -7.70
N TYR A 525 -12.48 11.09 -7.17
CA TYR A 525 -12.41 11.60 -5.80
C TYR A 525 -12.56 13.12 -5.82
N ARG A 526 -13.75 13.61 -5.46
CA ARG A 526 -14.11 15.02 -5.56
C ARG A 526 -14.33 15.61 -4.19
N ARG A 527 -13.57 16.66 -3.88
CA ARG A 527 -13.81 17.42 -2.66
C ARG A 527 -15.06 18.30 -2.83
N VAL A 528 -16.05 18.09 -1.98
CA VAL A 528 -17.31 18.86 -2.00
C VAL A 528 -17.18 20.09 -1.11
N ASP A 529 -16.55 19.92 0.06
CA ASP A 529 -16.28 20.98 1.02
C ASP A 529 -15.04 20.65 1.87
N ASP A 530 -14.79 21.45 2.91
CA ASP A 530 -13.61 21.27 3.76
C ASP A 530 -13.57 19.97 4.56
N ARG A 531 -14.72 19.32 4.73
CA ARG A 531 -14.91 18.14 5.57
C ARG A 531 -15.53 16.97 4.81
N THR A 532 -15.69 17.04 3.50
CA THR A 532 -16.34 15.99 2.70
C THR A 532 -15.57 15.71 1.41
N MET A 533 -15.20 14.44 1.22
CA MET A 533 -14.70 13.86 -0.01
C MET A 533 -15.76 12.91 -0.57
N GLU A 534 -16.26 13.23 -1.75
CA GLU A 534 -17.22 12.42 -2.50
C GLU A 534 -16.48 11.48 -3.45
N VAL A 535 -16.93 10.24 -3.52
CA VAL A 535 -16.35 9.18 -4.35
C VAL A 535 -17.36 8.76 -5.41
N ASP A 536 -17.20 9.28 -6.62
CA ASP A 536 -18.07 9.02 -7.77
C ASP A 536 -17.64 7.72 -8.49
N SER A 537 -18.59 6.81 -8.73
CA SER A 537 -18.32 5.51 -9.40
C SER A 537 -18.61 5.59 -10.88
N HIS A 538 -17.75 5.01 -11.73
CA HIS A 538 -18.11 4.81 -13.14
C HIS A 538 -18.88 3.51 -13.33
N ILE A 539 -20.02 3.60 -14.02
CA ILE A 539 -20.93 2.49 -14.27
C ILE A 539 -21.11 2.23 -15.77
N MET A 540 -21.32 0.97 -16.14
CA MET A 540 -21.96 0.58 -17.40
C MET A 540 -22.89 -0.59 -17.10
N SER A 541 -24.06 -0.65 -17.72
CA SER A 541 -24.91 -1.83 -17.67
C SER A 541 -25.45 -2.17 -19.05
N THR A 542 -25.78 -3.44 -19.26
CA THR A 542 -26.22 -3.95 -20.55
C THR A 542 -27.47 -4.80 -20.39
N PRO A 543 -28.46 -4.68 -21.29
CA PRO A 543 -29.64 -5.53 -21.28
C PRO A 543 -29.28 -6.97 -21.68
N LEU A 544 -30.17 -7.92 -21.41
CA LEU A 544 -30.00 -9.31 -21.82
C LEU A 544 -29.88 -9.51 -23.34
N ASP A 545 -30.56 -8.68 -24.13
CA ASP A 545 -30.57 -8.72 -25.60
C ASP A 545 -29.49 -7.83 -26.26
N HIS A 546 -28.43 -7.52 -25.51
CA HIS A 546 -27.32 -6.68 -25.98
C HIS A 546 -26.71 -7.24 -27.30
N PRO A 547 -26.38 -6.37 -28.30
CA PRO A 547 -25.90 -6.81 -29.61
C PRO A 547 -24.63 -7.68 -29.60
N VAL A 548 -23.85 -7.59 -28.53
CA VAL A 548 -22.74 -8.50 -28.22
C VAL A 548 -23.22 -9.46 -27.13
N PRO A 549 -23.60 -10.70 -27.46
CA PRO A 549 -24.23 -11.63 -26.51
C PRO A 549 -23.40 -11.90 -25.24
N ALA A 550 -22.07 -12.00 -25.38
CA ALA A 550 -21.17 -12.19 -24.24
C ALA A 550 -21.26 -11.05 -23.21
N SER A 551 -21.57 -9.85 -23.67
CA SER A 551 -21.72 -8.67 -22.81
C SER A 551 -23.17 -8.44 -22.37
N GLY A 552 -24.13 -9.31 -22.69
CA GLY A 552 -25.53 -9.15 -22.27
C GLY A 552 -25.75 -9.42 -20.78
N GLY A 553 -26.63 -8.63 -20.15
CA GLY A 553 -27.04 -8.81 -18.76
C GLY A 553 -25.94 -8.54 -17.73
N LYS A 554 -25.04 -7.60 -17.99
CA LYS A 554 -23.88 -7.30 -17.15
C LYS A 554 -24.01 -5.94 -16.49
N LEU A 555 -23.45 -5.82 -15.29
CA LEU A 555 -23.25 -4.56 -14.56
C LEU A 555 -21.74 -4.38 -14.36
N TYR A 556 -21.20 -3.21 -14.68
CA TYR A 556 -19.80 -2.89 -14.53
C TYR A 556 -19.68 -1.74 -13.54
N CYS A 557 -18.92 -1.92 -12.46
CA CYS A 557 -18.78 -0.92 -11.40
C CYS A 557 -17.30 -0.63 -11.12
N LYS A 558 -17.00 0.63 -10.79
CA LYS A 558 -15.79 0.98 -10.06
C LYS A 558 -16.13 1.01 -8.57
N LEU A 559 -15.63 0.06 -7.81
CA LEU A 559 -15.89 -0.03 -6.38
C LEU A 559 -14.73 0.53 -5.57
N LEU A 560 -15.06 1.17 -4.46
CA LEU A 560 -14.10 1.58 -3.46
C LEU A 560 -13.57 0.31 -2.79
N SER A 561 -12.25 0.19 -2.68
CA SER A 561 -11.68 -0.92 -1.91
C SER A 561 -12.02 -0.77 -0.42
N PRO A 562 -12.38 -1.87 0.28
CA PRO A 562 -12.53 -1.84 1.73
C PRO A 562 -11.24 -1.41 2.45
N ALA A 563 -10.07 -1.84 1.96
CA ALA A 563 -8.78 -1.44 2.54
C ALA A 563 -8.53 0.06 2.30
N LYS A 564 -8.95 0.60 1.16
CA LYS A 564 -8.82 2.04 0.87
C LYS A 564 -9.75 2.89 1.72
N ALA A 565 -10.97 2.42 1.97
CA ALA A 565 -11.91 3.06 2.89
C ALA A 565 -11.33 3.11 4.31
N LEU A 566 -10.73 2.03 4.80
CA LEU A 566 -10.04 2.02 6.09
C LEU A 566 -8.81 2.92 6.12
N ASP A 567 -7.92 2.85 5.14
CA ASP A 567 -6.73 3.70 5.10
C ASP A 567 -7.11 5.20 5.03
N TRP A 568 -8.23 5.53 4.39
CA TRP A 568 -8.81 6.87 4.45
C TRP A 568 -9.21 7.26 5.88
N ILE A 569 -9.98 6.41 6.56
CA ILE A 569 -10.47 6.67 7.92
C ILE A 569 -9.31 6.79 8.91
N TYR A 570 -8.30 5.92 8.81
CA TYR A 570 -7.11 5.91 9.67
C TYR A 570 -6.18 7.10 9.42
N THR A 571 -5.95 7.44 8.14
CA THR A 571 -4.86 8.35 7.76
C THR A 571 -5.34 9.54 6.95
N ASP A 572 -5.83 9.33 5.72
CA ASP A 572 -6.01 10.42 4.75
C ASP A 572 -7.05 11.45 5.22
N SER A 573 -8.11 11.01 5.91
CA SER A 573 -9.15 11.89 6.43
C SER A 573 -8.64 12.91 7.45
N LEU A 574 -7.53 12.59 8.15
CA LEU A 574 -6.96 13.40 9.22
C LEU A 574 -5.92 14.40 8.71
N ARG A 575 -5.56 14.34 7.42
CA ARG A 575 -4.62 15.27 6.81
C ARG A 575 -5.26 16.65 6.58
N PRO A 576 -4.45 17.72 6.53
CA PRO A 576 -4.96 19.04 6.20
C PRO A 576 -5.66 19.05 4.84
N ALA A 577 -6.80 19.73 4.83
CA ALA A 577 -7.65 20.05 3.69
C ALA A 577 -6.92 20.24 2.33
N THR A 578 -5.86 21.03 2.34
CA THR A 578 -5.12 21.44 1.14
C THR A 578 -4.39 20.30 0.44
N GLU A 579 -4.20 19.14 1.07
CA GLU A 579 -3.40 18.04 0.51
C GLU A 579 -4.20 17.07 -0.37
N LEU A 580 -5.48 16.88 -0.04
CA LEU A 580 -6.31 15.82 -0.64
C LEU A 580 -6.66 16.13 -2.11
N SER A 581 -6.92 17.39 -2.46
CA SER A 581 -7.36 17.76 -3.82
C SER A 581 -6.28 17.63 -4.89
N THR A 582 -5.01 17.89 -4.56
CA THR A 582 -3.90 17.82 -5.52
C THR A 582 -3.44 16.40 -5.81
N PHE A 583 -3.60 15.47 -4.87
CA PHE A 583 -3.06 14.11 -5.02
C PHE A 583 -3.90 13.23 -5.94
N TYR A 584 -5.23 13.28 -5.81
CA TYR A 584 -6.14 12.39 -6.54
C TYR A 584 -6.44 12.87 -7.97
N HIS A 585 -6.61 14.18 -8.19
CA HIS A 585 -6.96 14.70 -9.52
C HIS A 585 -5.81 14.66 -10.53
N GLU A 586 -4.55 14.82 -10.11
CA GLU A 586 -3.44 15.00 -11.05
C GLU A 586 -2.73 13.69 -11.46
N ASN A 587 -2.76 12.67 -10.59
CA ASN A 587 -2.07 11.40 -10.86
C ASN A 587 -2.90 10.39 -11.66
N LEU A 588 -4.24 10.48 -11.60
CA LEU A 588 -5.14 9.49 -12.24
C LEU A 588 -5.89 10.05 -13.46
N ALA A 589 -6.27 11.33 -13.47
CA ALA A 589 -7.27 11.84 -14.40
C ALA A 589 -6.76 12.56 -15.66
N SER A 590 -5.43 12.69 -15.88
CA SER A 590 -4.93 13.43 -17.06
C SER A 590 -5.11 12.62 -18.36
N PRO A 591 -5.92 13.11 -19.33
CA PRO A 591 -6.04 12.48 -20.65
C PRO A 591 -4.69 12.39 -21.41
N ALA A 592 -3.72 13.23 -21.05
CA ALA A 592 -2.38 13.19 -21.61
C ALA A 592 -1.55 12.00 -21.08
N ASN A 593 -1.79 11.54 -19.85
CA ASN A 593 -1.21 10.31 -19.33
C ASN A 593 -1.89 9.08 -19.93
N PHE A 594 -3.21 9.15 -20.20
CA PHE A 594 -3.95 8.15 -20.97
C PHE A 594 -3.38 7.98 -22.39
N LEU A 595 -3.19 9.07 -23.16
CA LEU A 595 -2.60 8.99 -24.51
C LEU A 595 -1.18 8.43 -24.50
N LYS A 596 -0.38 8.73 -23.46
CA LYS A 596 0.96 8.14 -23.29
C LYS A 596 0.92 6.65 -22.94
N TYR A 597 -0.08 6.22 -22.16
CA TYR A 597 -0.29 4.82 -21.80
C TYR A 597 -0.77 4.01 -23.02
N ALA A 598 -1.82 4.48 -23.69
CA ALA A 598 -2.30 3.89 -24.95
C ALA A 598 -1.16 3.86 -26.00
N ALA A 599 -0.33 4.89 -26.13
CA ALA A 599 0.79 4.85 -27.07
C ALA A 599 1.89 3.84 -26.72
N ARG A 600 2.04 3.43 -25.45
CA ARG A 600 3.07 2.47 -25.00
C ARG A 600 2.62 1.01 -25.07
N GLU A 601 1.41 0.70 -24.63
CA GLU A 601 0.92 -0.69 -24.55
C GLU A 601 0.23 -1.17 -25.84
N THR A 602 -0.27 -0.26 -26.68
CA THR A 602 -1.14 -0.62 -27.82
C THR A 602 -0.45 -1.08 -29.12
N PRO A 603 0.83 -0.82 -29.47
CA PRO A 603 1.23 -1.06 -30.86
C PRO A 603 1.50 -2.52 -31.27
N LYS A 604 1.71 -3.47 -30.35
CA LYS A 604 2.09 -4.84 -30.77
C LYS A 604 0.93 -5.83 -30.83
N ARG A 605 0.07 -5.91 -29.81
CA ARG A 605 -1.02 -6.91 -29.79
C ARG A 605 -2.31 -6.47 -30.50
N MET A 606 -2.72 -5.20 -30.45
CA MET A 606 -3.96 -4.77 -31.14
C MET A 606 -3.82 -4.73 -32.67
N LEU A 607 -2.63 -4.45 -33.21
CA LEU A 607 -2.38 -4.47 -34.66
C LEU A 607 -2.29 -5.90 -35.24
N GLU A 608 -2.08 -6.92 -34.40
CA GLU A 608 -2.09 -8.33 -34.80
C GLU A 608 -3.48 -8.98 -34.72
N VAL A 609 -4.41 -8.41 -33.93
CA VAL A 609 -5.76 -8.96 -33.67
C VAL A 609 -6.85 -8.30 -34.54
N ALA A 610 -6.52 -7.24 -35.29
CA ALA A 610 -7.45 -6.64 -36.25
C ALA A 610 -7.56 -7.48 -37.53
N ASP A 611 -8.35 -8.56 -37.49
CA ASP A 611 -8.76 -9.32 -38.68
C ASP A 611 -9.79 -8.49 -39.51
N PRO A 612 -9.71 -8.42 -40.86
CA PRO A 612 -10.52 -7.48 -41.67
C PRO A 612 -12.00 -7.85 -41.83
N LEU A 613 -12.57 -8.70 -40.98
CA LEU A 613 -13.87 -9.36 -41.22
C LEU A 613 -15.11 -8.56 -40.82
N PHE A 614 -14.98 -7.35 -40.26
CA PHE A 614 -16.11 -6.51 -39.82
C PHE A 614 -16.23 -5.17 -40.56
N LEU A 615 -16.13 -5.18 -41.89
CA LEU A 615 -16.64 -4.07 -42.71
C LEU A 615 -17.69 -4.58 -43.70
N PRO A 616 -18.96 -4.11 -43.63
CA PRO A 616 -19.94 -4.37 -44.67
C PRO A 616 -19.45 -3.78 -45.99
N LYS A 617 -19.23 -4.64 -47.00
CA LYS A 617 -18.92 -4.25 -48.38
C LYS A 617 -20.17 -3.72 -49.07
N THR A 618 -20.60 -2.51 -48.74
CA THR A 618 -21.51 -1.75 -49.59
C THR A 618 -21.49 -0.27 -49.19
N VAL A 619 -20.67 0.52 -49.88
CA VAL A 619 -21.05 1.73 -50.64
C VAL A 619 -19.78 2.19 -51.38
N VAL A 620 -19.86 2.14 -52.70
CA VAL A 620 -18.85 2.55 -53.66
C VAL A 620 -19.09 4.01 -54.04
N ARG A 621 -18.01 4.81 -54.06
CA ARG A 621 -17.77 6.08 -54.79
C ARG A 621 -18.60 7.33 -54.45
N ALA A 622 -17.94 8.27 -53.78
CA ALA A 622 -17.65 9.65 -54.23
C ALA A 622 -16.89 10.32 -53.05
N GLY A 623 -15.63 10.74 -53.12
CA GLY A 623 -15.08 11.81 -53.96
C GLY A 623 -14.38 12.81 -53.01
N LEU A 624 -13.22 13.35 -53.43
CA LEU A 624 -12.35 14.33 -52.73
C LEU A 624 -11.43 13.69 -51.67
N GLY A 625 -10.11 13.85 -51.65
CA GLY A 625 -9.22 14.77 -52.36
C GLY A 625 -8.07 15.14 -51.41
N GLY A 626 -6.89 14.57 -51.67
CA GLY A 626 -5.56 15.09 -51.28
C GLY A 626 -5.25 15.33 -49.79
N LEU A 627 -4.33 14.54 -49.24
CA LEU A 627 -3.09 15.03 -48.62
C LEU A 627 -2.15 13.86 -48.32
N SER A 628 -0.96 13.93 -48.93
CA SER A 628 0.16 13.02 -48.79
C SER A 628 0.95 13.37 -47.54
N PHE A 629 1.19 12.38 -46.65
CA PHE A 629 2.22 12.44 -45.61
C PHE A 629 3.13 11.21 -45.77
N ALA A 630 4.14 11.34 -46.61
CA ALA A 630 5.25 10.40 -46.70
C ALA A 630 6.55 11.19 -46.87
N SER A 631 7.25 11.46 -45.76
CA SER A 631 8.71 11.36 -45.68
C SER A 631 9.20 11.72 -44.27
N ALA A 632 9.92 10.81 -43.63
CA ALA A 632 11.07 11.04 -42.76
C ALA A 632 11.26 9.91 -41.73
N PHE A 633 11.59 8.71 -42.19
CA PHE A 633 12.37 7.77 -41.39
C PHE A 633 13.42 7.12 -42.29
N SER A 634 14.62 7.69 -42.27
CA SER A 634 15.81 7.10 -42.87
C SER A 634 17.05 7.68 -42.21
N LYS A 635 17.80 6.78 -41.56
CA LYS A 635 19.19 6.89 -41.08
C LYS A 635 19.42 7.69 -39.79
N ARG A 636 19.78 6.97 -38.72
CA ARG A 636 21.20 6.85 -38.32
C ARG A 636 21.43 5.66 -37.38
N ARG A 637 22.58 5.02 -37.63
CA ARG A 637 23.28 4.05 -36.77
C ARG A 637 23.69 4.67 -35.45
#